data_AF-A0A2S7F5D3-F1
#
_entry.id   AF-A0A2S7F5D3-F1
#
_cell.length_a   1.000
_cell.length_b   1.000
_cell.length_c   1.000
_cell.angle_alpha   90.00
_cell.angle_beta   90.00
_cell.angle_gamma   90.00
#
_symmetry.space_group_name_H-M   'P 1'
#
loop_
_entity.id
_entity.type
_entity.pdbx_description
1 polymer ?
#
loop_
_entity_poly.entity_id
_entity_poly.type
_entity_poly.pdbx_seq_one_letter_code
_entity_poly.pdbx_strand_id
1 'polypeptide(L)'
;MFGLIGTFIFVRERIENTYKNLLIIPIGRIQLAIAKLITLFLLIMIMTIFSYLLNIIALTIGITFNVTTFLEGLENYLMAGVLMFISILPIILIVIISKKSYVVSIYVIIVYAITSIVAIWSSTLSAIVPIVIILRICNIKVLSIEYAFSITYSYISLIVIGIVSLIGILLYSKVQDA
;
A
#
# COMPACT_ATOMS: atom_id res chain seq x y z
N MET A 1 -2.77 5.53 6.65
CA MET A 1 -4.21 5.24 6.48
C MET A 1 -4.47 3.97 5.67
N PHE A 2 -3.92 3.81 4.47
CA PHE A 2 -4.14 2.61 3.65
C PHE A 2 -3.85 1.28 4.35
N GLY A 3 -2.80 1.23 5.19
CA GLY A 3 -2.51 0.05 6.01
C GLY A 3 -3.66 -0.32 6.95
N LEU A 4 -4.26 0.67 7.62
CA LEU A 4 -5.41 0.44 8.51
C LEU A 4 -6.61 -0.13 7.74
N ILE A 5 -6.90 0.43 6.56
CA ILE A 5 -8.00 -0.04 5.71
C ILE A 5 -7.75 -1.49 5.27
N GLY A 6 -6.52 -1.81 4.86
CA GLY A 6 -6.17 -3.19 4.53
C GLY A 6 -6.33 -4.13 5.71
N THR A 7 -5.83 -3.75 6.88
CA THR A 7 -6.02 -4.59 8.07
C THR A 7 -7.47 -4.74 8.47
N PHE A 8 -8.29 -3.71 8.29
CA PHE A 8 -9.72 -3.79 8.53
C PHE A 8 -10.39 -4.81 7.61
N ILE A 9 -10.14 -4.76 6.30
CA ILE A 9 -10.68 -5.72 5.32
C ILE A 9 -10.27 -7.17 5.66
N PHE A 10 -9.03 -7.38 6.09
CA PHE A 10 -8.51 -8.72 6.37
C PHE A 10 -8.84 -9.25 7.77
N VAL A 11 -9.06 -8.39 8.77
CA VAL A 11 -9.27 -8.81 10.17
C VAL A 11 -10.75 -8.80 10.55
N ARG A 12 -11.60 -7.96 9.93
CA ARG A 12 -13.01 -7.79 10.33
C ARG A 12 -13.80 -9.10 10.39
N GLU A 13 -13.73 -9.92 9.36
CA GLU A 13 -14.44 -11.22 9.31
C GLU A 13 -13.99 -12.19 10.42
N ARG A 14 -12.75 -12.06 10.90
CA ARG A 14 -12.23 -12.87 12.01
C ARG A 14 -12.73 -12.36 13.37
N ILE A 15 -12.89 -11.05 13.52
CA ILE A 15 -13.45 -10.45 14.74
C ILE A 15 -14.94 -10.79 14.87
N GLU A 16 -15.69 -10.68 13.76
CA GLU A 16 -17.13 -10.91 13.72
C GLU A 16 -17.51 -12.39 13.68
N ASN A 17 -16.53 -13.32 13.71
CA ASN A 17 -16.72 -14.78 13.56
C ASN A 17 -17.45 -15.21 12.28
N THR A 18 -17.63 -14.31 11.30
CA THR A 18 -18.33 -14.56 10.04
C THR A 18 -17.43 -15.28 9.02
N TYR A 19 -16.12 -15.33 9.25
CA TYR A 19 -15.18 -16.04 8.38
C TYR A 19 -15.55 -17.52 8.22
N LYS A 20 -16.06 -18.19 9.26
CA LYS A 20 -16.51 -19.60 9.17
C LYS A 20 -17.74 -19.76 8.27
N ASN A 21 -18.66 -18.81 8.30
CA ASN A 21 -19.88 -18.84 7.48
C ASN A 21 -19.57 -18.61 6.00
N LEU A 22 -18.57 -17.79 5.69
CA LEU A 22 -18.12 -17.56 4.30
C LEU A 22 -17.52 -18.82 3.66
N LEU A 23 -17.00 -19.76 4.45
CA LEU A 23 -16.42 -21.02 3.99
C LEU A 23 -17.47 -22.11 3.74
N ILE A 24 -18.72 -21.90 4.18
CA ILE A 24 -19.84 -22.82 3.91
C ILE A 24 -20.26 -22.72 2.43
N ILE A 25 -20.13 -21.53 1.85
CA ILE A 25 -20.24 -21.32 0.41
C ILE A 25 -18.95 -21.88 -0.20
N PRO A 26 -19.00 -22.71 -1.26
CA PRO A 26 -17.83 -23.41 -1.83
C PRO A 26 -16.90 -22.47 -2.62
N ILE A 27 -16.42 -21.41 -1.97
CA ILE A 27 -15.46 -20.44 -2.49
C ILE A 27 -14.10 -20.78 -1.88
N GLY A 28 -13.08 -20.91 -2.72
CA GLY A 28 -11.73 -21.21 -2.24
C GLY A 28 -11.16 -20.05 -1.40
N ARG A 29 -10.44 -20.35 -0.32
CA ARG A 29 -9.82 -19.32 0.54
C ARG A 29 -8.85 -18.41 -0.20
N ILE A 30 -8.14 -18.97 -1.18
CA ILE A 30 -7.24 -18.23 -2.07
C ILE A 30 -8.05 -17.24 -2.93
N GLN A 31 -9.22 -17.65 -3.44
CA GLN A 31 -10.10 -16.76 -4.20
C GLN A 31 -10.63 -15.62 -3.31
N LEU A 32 -10.95 -15.91 -2.05
CA LEU A 32 -11.33 -14.90 -1.06
C LEU A 32 -10.17 -13.92 -0.79
N ALA A 33 -8.94 -14.41 -0.62
CA ALA A 33 -7.77 -13.56 -0.41
C ALA A 33 -7.49 -12.66 -1.62
N ILE A 34 -7.60 -13.20 -2.84
CA ILE A 34 -7.46 -12.44 -4.09
C ILE A 34 -8.55 -11.38 -4.20
N ALA A 35 -9.81 -11.73 -3.90
CA ALA A 35 -10.91 -10.77 -3.90
C ALA A 35 -10.63 -9.60 -2.94
N LYS A 36 -10.09 -9.87 -1.75
CA LYS A 36 -9.69 -8.83 -0.78
C LYS A 36 -8.53 -7.96 -1.25
N LEU A 37 -7.57 -8.54 -1.97
CA LEU A 37 -6.48 -7.76 -2.57
C LEU A 37 -7.00 -6.86 -3.69
N ILE A 38 -7.94 -7.34 -4.51
CA ILE A 38 -8.57 -6.55 -5.57
C ILE A 38 -9.40 -5.41 -4.97
N THR A 39 -10.18 -5.67 -3.92
CA THR A 39 -10.97 -4.62 -3.25
C THR A 39 -10.08 -3.56 -2.62
N LEU A 40 -8.97 -3.97 -2.01
CA LEU A 40 -7.95 -3.05 -1.49
C LEU A 40 -7.34 -2.20 -2.61
N PHE A 41 -6.97 -2.81 -3.73
CA PHE A 41 -6.41 -2.12 -4.88
C PHE A 41 -7.37 -1.07 -5.43
N LEU A 42 -8.63 -1.45 -5.69
CA LEU A 42 -9.66 -0.53 -6.17
C LEU A 42 -9.88 0.64 -5.20
N LEU A 43 -9.89 0.38 -3.90
CA LEU A 43 -10.08 1.41 -2.90
C LEU A 43 -8.90 2.40 -2.87
N ILE A 44 -7.67 1.93 -3.01
CA ILE A 44 -6.49 2.80 -3.13
C ILE A 44 -6.60 3.67 -4.38
N MET A 45 -6.97 3.10 -5.53
CA MET A 45 -7.15 3.84 -6.79
C MET A 45 -8.24 4.91 -6.70
N ILE A 46 -9.37 4.59 -6.07
CA ILE A 46 -10.45 5.56 -5.83
C ILE A 46 -9.95 6.72 -4.96
N MET A 47 -9.22 6.42 -3.88
CA MET A 47 -8.67 7.43 -2.98
C MET A 47 -7.61 8.31 -3.64
N THR A 48 -6.80 7.77 -4.54
CA THR A 48 -5.78 8.53 -5.28
C THR A 48 -6.43 9.46 -6.30
N ILE A 49 -7.45 8.98 -7.03
CA ILE A 49 -8.23 9.81 -7.97
C ILE A 49 -8.97 10.92 -7.21
N PHE A 50 -9.56 10.59 -6.06
CA PHE A 50 -10.24 11.57 -5.21
C PHE A 50 -9.25 12.65 -4.71
N SER A 51 -8.06 12.24 -4.29
CA SER A 51 -6.99 13.18 -3.89
C SER A 51 -6.57 14.09 -5.05
N TYR A 52 -6.53 13.57 -6.27
CA TYR A 52 -6.23 14.36 -7.46
C TYR A 52 -7.33 15.39 -7.78
N LEU A 53 -8.60 14.98 -7.71
CA LEU A 53 -9.73 15.90 -7.89
C LEU A 53 -9.71 17.06 -6.89
N LEU A 54 -9.42 16.77 -5.62
CA LEU A 54 -9.25 17.80 -4.59
C LEU A 54 -8.08 18.75 -4.92
N ASN A 55 -6.98 18.23 -5.44
CA ASN A 55 -5.83 19.03 -5.84
C ASN A 55 -6.20 20.02 -6.97
N ILE A 56 -6.99 19.58 -7.95
CA ILE A 56 -7.50 20.46 -9.02
C ILE A 56 -8.39 21.55 -8.46
N ILE A 57 -9.32 21.21 -7.55
CA ILE A 57 -10.19 22.21 -6.92
C ILE A 57 -9.34 23.27 -6.21
N ALA A 58 -8.28 22.86 -5.49
CA ALA A 58 -7.35 23.80 -4.87
C ALA A 58 -6.60 24.67 -5.89
N LEU A 59 -6.21 24.12 -7.04
CA LEU A 59 -5.53 24.83 -8.12
C LEU A 59 -6.40 25.95 -8.74
N THR A 60 -7.71 25.71 -8.87
CA THR A 60 -8.66 26.68 -9.44
C THR A 60 -8.81 27.97 -8.62
N ILE A 61 -8.29 28.00 -7.38
CA ILE A 61 -8.39 29.16 -6.47
C ILE A 61 -7.30 30.21 -6.75
N GLY A 62 -6.30 29.92 -7.62
CA GLY A 62 -5.24 30.91 -7.88
C GLY A 62 -4.38 30.74 -9.13
N ILE A 63 -4.61 29.73 -9.99
CA ILE A 63 -3.72 29.44 -11.13
C ILE A 63 -4.53 29.07 -12.39
N THR A 64 -4.02 29.42 -13.56
CA THR A 64 -4.59 29.07 -14.86
C THR A 64 -4.53 27.55 -15.10
N PHE A 65 -5.68 26.96 -15.43
CA PHE A 65 -5.81 25.53 -15.73
C PHE A 65 -5.32 25.22 -17.15
N ASN A 66 -4.35 24.32 -17.29
CA ASN A 66 -3.91 23.81 -18.60
C ASN A 66 -4.23 22.31 -18.73
N VAL A 67 -4.84 21.92 -19.85
CA VAL A 67 -5.26 20.53 -20.12
C VAL A 67 -4.07 19.57 -20.16
N THR A 68 -2.90 20.03 -20.63
CA THR A 68 -1.66 19.23 -20.67
C THR A 68 -1.19 18.86 -19.26
N THR A 69 -1.12 19.84 -18.35
CA THR A 69 -0.77 19.63 -16.95
C THR A 69 -1.78 18.74 -16.20
N PHE A 70 -3.05 18.75 -16.64
CA PHE A 70 -4.07 17.87 -16.09
C PHE A 70 -3.86 16.39 -16.48
N LEU A 71 -3.49 16.10 -17.72
CA LEU A 71 -3.24 14.73 -18.15
C LEU A 71 -1.96 14.16 -17.51
N GLU A 72 -0.88 14.94 -17.50
CA GLU A 72 0.37 14.55 -16.85
C GLU A 72 0.19 14.34 -15.34
N GLY A 73 -0.62 15.19 -14.69
CA GLY A 73 -0.97 15.00 -13.28
C GLY A 73 -1.73 13.70 -13.03
N LEU A 74 -2.72 13.39 -13.86
CA LEU A 74 -3.52 12.18 -13.72
C LEU A 74 -2.67 10.90 -13.86
N GLU A 75 -1.78 10.85 -14.86
CA GLU A 75 -0.87 9.71 -15.05
C GLU A 75 0.05 9.52 -13.83
N ASN A 76 0.62 10.60 -13.31
CA ASN A 76 1.48 10.55 -12.12
C ASN A 76 0.72 10.06 -10.87
N TYR A 77 -0.52 10.50 -10.66
CA TYR A 77 -1.34 10.06 -9.53
C TYR A 77 -1.79 8.59 -9.66
N LEU A 78 -2.10 8.12 -10.87
CA LEU A 78 -2.41 6.71 -11.11
C LEU A 78 -1.18 5.83 -10.84
N MET A 79 -0.02 6.24 -11.33
CA MET A 79 1.24 5.54 -11.08
C MET A 79 1.57 5.50 -9.58
N ALA A 80 1.42 6.63 -8.88
CA ALA A 80 1.59 6.70 -7.43
C ALA A 80 0.64 5.75 -6.68
N GLY A 81 -0.61 5.60 -7.15
CA GLY A 81 -1.59 4.67 -6.58
C GLY A 81 -1.17 3.20 -6.70
N VAL A 82 -0.67 2.79 -7.87
CA VAL A 82 -0.16 1.43 -8.09
C VAL A 82 1.06 1.16 -7.20
N LEU A 83 1.99 2.12 -7.11
CA LEU A 83 3.16 2.01 -6.26
C LEU A 83 2.78 1.93 -4.77
N MET A 84 1.76 2.69 -4.35
CA MET A 84 1.22 2.66 -2.99
C MET A 84 0.63 1.31 -2.62
N PHE A 85 -0.06 0.66 -3.56
CA PHE A 85 -0.53 -0.70 -3.38
C PHE A 85 0.64 -1.63 -3.06
N ILE A 86 1.69 -1.64 -3.89
CA ILE A 86 2.87 -2.51 -3.70
C ILE A 86 3.53 -2.28 -2.32
N SER A 87 3.62 -1.03 -1.88
CA SER A 87 4.18 -0.65 -0.59
C SER A 87 3.36 -1.13 0.62
N ILE A 88 2.06 -1.34 0.47
CA ILE A 88 1.18 -1.76 1.56
C ILE A 88 1.11 -3.28 1.75
N LEU A 89 1.42 -4.06 0.69
CA LEU A 89 1.44 -5.52 0.76
C LEU A 89 2.31 -6.11 1.89
N PRO A 90 3.54 -5.64 2.18
CA PRO A 90 4.34 -6.19 3.27
C PRO A 90 3.67 -6.05 4.64
N ILE A 91 2.91 -4.98 4.88
CA ILE A 91 2.15 -4.78 6.12
C ILE A 91 1.01 -5.80 6.20
N ILE A 92 0.29 -5.99 5.09
CA ILE A 92 -0.83 -6.94 5.01
C ILE A 92 -0.33 -8.37 5.26
N LEU A 93 0.82 -8.74 4.70
CA LEU A 93 1.47 -10.02 4.96
C LEU A 93 1.70 -10.23 6.46
N ILE A 94 2.29 -9.25 7.16
CA ILE A 94 2.57 -9.36 8.59
C ILE A 94 1.27 -9.53 9.38
N VAL A 95 0.21 -8.83 8.99
CA VAL A 95 -1.11 -8.90 9.63
C VAL A 95 -1.78 -10.26 9.43
N ILE A 96 -1.63 -10.86 8.24
CA ILE A 96 -2.14 -12.20 7.96
C ILE A 96 -1.37 -13.24 8.78
N ILE A 97 -0.03 -13.14 8.82
CA ILE A 97 0.84 -14.04 9.58
C ILE A 97 0.53 -13.98 11.07
N SER A 98 0.35 -12.77 11.60
CA SER A 98 0.15 -12.55 13.03
C SER A 98 -1.09 -13.29 13.56
N LYS A 99 -2.15 -13.51 12.74
CA LYS A 99 -3.42 -14.16 13.13
C LYS A 99 -4.09 -13.61 14.42
N LYS A 100 -3.51 -12.60 15.07
CA LYS A 100 -3.94 -12.03 16.36
C LYS A 100 -5.01 -10.96 16.19
N SER A 101 -5.51 -10.49 17.34
CA SER A 101 -6.50 -9.42 17.47
C SER A 101 -6.12 -8.14 16.68
N TYR A 102 -7.15 -7.39 16.28
CA TYR A 102 -7.04 -6.12 15.54
C TYR A 102 -6.00 -5.14 16.11
N VAL A 103 -5.85 -5.11 17.44
CA VAL A 103 -4.89 -4.26 18.15
C VAL A 103 -3.44 -4.52 17.72
N VAL A 104 -3.07 -5.79 17.49
CA VAL A 104 -1.70 -6.14 17.05
C VAL A 104 -1.43 -5.61 15.65
N SER A 105 -2.44 -5.64 14.79
CA SER A 105 -2.35 -5.11 13.42
C SER A 105 -2.11 -3.60 13.42
N ILE A 106 -2.81 -2.87 14.31
CA ILE A 106 -2.60 -1.44 14.49
C ILE A 106 -1.17 -1.13 14.94
N TYR A 107 -0.64 -1.88 15.91
CA TYR A 107 0.73 -1.67 16.39
C TYR A 107 1.76 -1.84 15.28
N VAL A 108 1.63 -2.88 14.45
CA VAL A 108 2.52 -3.10 13.29
C VAL A 108 2.46 -1.93 12.31
N ILE A 109 1.27 -1.40 12.02
CA ILE A 109 1.12 -0.24 11.13
C ILE A 109 1.80 1.00 11.71
N ILE A 110 1.66 1.24 13.01
CA ILE A 110 2.28 2.38 13.70
C ILE A 110 3.80 2.26 13.62
N VAL A 111 4.36 1.09 13.92
CA VAL A 111 5.81 0.86 13.81
C VAL A 111 6.27 1.06 12.38
N TYR A 112 5.56 0.52 11.38
CA TYR A 112 5.88 0.74 9.98
C TYR A 112 5.87 2.24 9.61
N ALA A 113 4.86 2.98 10.03
CA ALA A 113 4.76 4.41 9.78
C ALA A 113 5.94 5.19 10.40
N ILE A 114 6.30 4.91 11.66
CA ILE A 114 7.43 5.55 12.33
C ILE A 114 8.74 5.21 11.61
N THR A 115 8.99 3.94 11.32
CA THR A 115 10.21 3.51 10.61
C THR A 115 10.32 4.18 9.24
N SER A 116 9.20 4.37 8.54
CA SER A 116 9.22 5.05 7.26
C SER A 116 9.56 6.53 7.32
N ILE A 117 9.12 7.22 8.38
CA ILE A 117 9.45 8.63 8.58
C ILE A 117 10.94 8.76 8.94
N VAL A 118 11.43 7.89 9.83
CA VAL A 118 12.85 7.86 10.20
C VAL A 118 13.75 7.53 9.00
N ALA A 119 13.29 6.66 8.11
CA ALA A 119 14.00 6.28 6.90
C ALA A 119 14.27 7.43 5.93
N ILE A 120 13.52 8.52 5.98
CA ILE A 120 13.74 9.72 5.16
C ILE A 120 15.09 10.39 5.51
N TRP A 121 15.50 10.31 6.78
CA TRP A 121 16.70 10.97 7.30
C TRP A 121 17.97 10.13 7.16
N SER A 122 17.86 8.91 6.63
CA SER A 122 19.00 8.01 6.44
C SER A 122 19.15 7.68 4.97
N SER A 123 20.35 7.94 4.42
CA SER A 123 20.66 7.75 3.01
C SER A 123 20.61 6.29 2.55
N THR A 124 20.76 5.34 3.46
CA THR A 124 20.66 3.90 3.17
C THR A 124 19.23 3.40 3.26
N LEU A 125 18.49 3.76 4.33
CA LEU A 125 17.10 3.33 4.50
C LEU A 125 16.17 3.99 3.46
N SER A 126 16.45 5.23 3.05
CA SER A 126 15.66 5.94 2.04
C SER A 126 15.61 5.21 0.69
N ALA A 127 16.63 4.39 0.39
CA ALA A 127 16.70 3.60 -0.84
C ALA A 127 15.96 2.25 -0.78
N ILE A 128 15.62 1.76 0.42
CA ILE A 128 15.11 0.39 0.65
C ILE A 128 13.65 0.39 1.12
N VAL A 129 13.25 1.39 1.91
CA VAL A 129 11.91 1.40 2.51
C VAL A 129 10.84 1.69 1.45
N PRO A 130 9.83 0.81 1.27
CA PRO A 130 8.87 0.89 0.16
C PRO A 130 8.19 2.24 0.00
N ILE A 131 7.69 2.83 1.08
CA ILE A 131 6.99 4.13 1.01
C ILE A 131 7.92 5.29 0.62
N VAL A 132 9.18 5.25 1.06
CA VAL A 132 10.18 6.29 0.71
C VAL A 132 10.60 6.15 -0.75
N ILE A 133 10.66 4.93 -1.27
CA ILE A 133 10.91 4.66 -2.68
C ILE A 133 9.82 5.29 -3.57
N ILE A 134 8.54 5.28 -3.15
CA ILE A 134 7.46 5.95 -3.90
C ILE A 134 7.74 7.46 -3.98
N LEU A 135 8.09 8.08 -2.86
CA LEU A 135 8.43 9.52 -2.82
C LEU A 135 9.59 9.84 -3.78
N ARG A 136 10.58 8.94 -3.84
CA ARG A 136 11.72 9.02 -4.76
C ARG A 136 11.30 8.90 -6.23
N ILE A 137 10.43 7.94 -6.57
CA ILE A 137 9.98 7.70 -7.95
C ILE A 137 9.06 8.81 -8.45
N CYS A 138 8.15 9.31 -7.61
CA CYS A 138 7.28 10.44 -7.91
C CYS A 138 8.02 11.80 -7.92
N ASN A 139 9.34 11.80 -7.70
CA ASN A 139 10.23 12.96 -7.79
C ASN A 139 9.75 14.18 -6.99
N ILE A 140 9.32 13.95 -5.74
CA ILE A 140 8.84 15.02 -4.87
C ILE A 140 10.06 15.81 -4.37
N LYS A 141 10.42 16.88 -5.09
CA LYS A 141 11.56 17.77 -4.79
C LYS A 141 11.40 18.59 -3.51
N VAL A 142 10.21 18.56 -2.90
CA VAL A 142 9.91 19.29 -1.64
C VAL A 142 10.69 18.71 -0.46
N LEU A 143 11.01 17.43 -0.50
CA LEU A 143 11.83 16.76 0.52
C LEU A 143 13.24 16.59 -0.08
N SER A 144 14.23 17.30 0.46
CA SER A 144 15.64 17.17 0.10
C SER A 144 16.23 15.86 0.64
N ILE A 145 15.77 14.74 0.10
CA ILE A 145 16.16 13.41 0.56
C ILE A 145 17.47 13.02 -0.12
N GLU A 146 18.47 12.70 0.68
CA GLU A 146 19.73 12.14 0.18
C GLU A 146 19.59 10.61 0.03
N TYR A 147 20.13 10.08 -1.06
CA TYR A 147 20.07 8.66 -1.38
C TYR A 147 21.49 8.14 -1.61
N ALA A 148 21.90 7.12 -0.85
CA ALA A 148 23.24 6.52 -0.97
C ALA A 148 23.40 5.71 -2.26
N PHE A 149 22.30 5.17 -2.80
CA PHE A 149 22.31 4.24 -3.94
C PHE A 149 21.57 4.81 -5.15
N SER A 150 21.94 4.38 -6.36
CA SER A 150 21.24 4.74 -7.61
C SER A 150 19.76 4.32 -7.60
N ILE A 151 18.94 4.96 -8.44
CA ILE A 151 17.50 4.74 -8.53
C ILE A 151 17.14 3.28 -8.87
N THR A 152 17.98 2.59 -9.62
CA THR A 152 17.78 1.20 -10.04
C THR A 152 17.64 0.25 -8.84
N TYR A 153 18.42 0.46 -7.78
CA TYR A 153 18.36 -0.37 -6.57
C TYR A 153 17.02 -0.23 -5.84
N SER A 154 16.44 0.98 -5.86
CA SER A 154 15.13 1.22 -5.27
C SER A 154 13.99 0.55 -6.06
N TYR A 155 14.08 0.50 -7.39
CA TYR A 155 13.11 -0.27 -8.18
C TYR A 155 13.21 -1.77 -7.88
N ILE A 156 14.43 -2.31 -7.81
CA ILE A 156 14.64 -3.73 -7.52
C ILE A 156 14.11 -4.08 -6.12
N SER A 157 14.40 -3.27 -5.10
CA SER A 157 13.93 -3.54 -3.74
C SER A 157 12.40 -3.50 -3.65
N LEU A 158 11.75 -2.54 -4.30
CA LEU A 158 10.28 -2.44 -4.33
C LEU A 158 9.64 -3.66 -5.01
N ILE A 159 10.20 -4.12 -6.13
CA ILE A 159 9.73 -5.32 -6.84
C ILE A 159 9.92 -6.57 -5.98
N VAL A 160 11.10 -6.75 -5.38
CA VAL A 160 11.38 -7.90 -4.50
C VAL A 160 10.43 -7.93 -3.31
N ILE A 161 10.24 -6.80 -2.62
CA ILE A 161 9.33 -6.70 -1.47
C ILE A 161 7.88 -6.97 -1.91
N GLY A 162 7.46 -6.45 -3.06
CA GLY A 162 6.14 -6.70 -3.64
C GLY A 162 5.89 -8.17 -3.96
N ILE A 163 6.83 -8.85 -4.61
CA ILE A 163 6.71 -10.27 -4.97
C ILE A 163 6.71 -11.16 -3.72
N VAL A 164 7.65 -10.93 -2.79
CA VAL A 164 7.76 -11.71 -1.55
C VAL A 164 6.48 -11.56 -0.72
N SER A 165 5.94 -10.34 -0.63
CA SER A 165 4.70 -10.10 0.11
C SER A 165 3.48 -10.72 -0.56
N LEU A 166 3.36 -10.66 -1.89
CA LEU A 166 2.25 -11.28 -2.61
C LEU A 166 2.27 -12.81 -2.48
N ILE A 167 3.44 -13.43 -2.69
CA ILE A 167 3.62 -14.89 -2.54
C ILE A 167 3.31 -15.30 -1.10
N GLY A 168 3.82 -14.58 -0.10
CA GLY A 168 3.57 -14.89 1.30
C GLY A 168 2.10 -14.79 1.68
N ILE A 169 1.37 -13.79 1.15
CA ILE A 169 -0.08 -13.67 1.35
C ILE A 169 -0.82 -14.89 0.79
N LEU A 170 -0.48 -15.34 -0.42
CA LEU A 170 -1.10 -16.51 -1.06
C LEU A 170 -0.79 -17.82 -0.33
N LEU A 171 0.48 -18.05 0.05
CA LEU A 171 0.90 -19.25 0.77
C LEU A 171 0.21 -19.35 2.14
N TYR A 172 0.18 -18.26 2.90
CA TYR A 172 -0.42 -18.28 4.23
C TYR A 172 -1.95 -18.39 4.19
N SER A 173 -2.58 -17.90 3.11
CA SER A 173 -4.01 -18.09 2.86
C SER A 173 -4.36 -19.56 2.56
N LYS A 174 -3.40 -20.34 2.03
CA LYS A 174 -3.52 -21.79 1.81
C LYS A 174 -3.23 -22.60 3.08
N VAL A 175 -2.30 -22.17 3.93
CA VAL A 175 -2.01 -22.89 5.21
C VAL A 175 -3.19 -22.82 6.20
N GLN A 176 -4.13 -21.90 6.02
CA GLN A 176 -5.41 -21.87 6.74
C GLN A 176 -6.38 -23.02 6.39
N ASP A 177 -5.97 -23.93 5.49
CA ASP A 177 -6.71 -25.13 5.08
C ASP A 177 -6.55 -26.35 6.02
N ALA A 178 -5.64 -26.31 7.01
CA ALA A 178 -5.39 -27.38 7.99
C ALA A 178 -5.75 -26.95 9.43
#